data_AF-A0A7S1I044-F1
#
_entry.id   AF-A0A7S1I044-F1
#
_cell.length_a   1.000
_cell.length_b   1.000
_cell.length_c   1.000
_cell.angle_alpha   90.00
_cell.angle_beta   90.00
_cell.angle_gamma   90.00
#
_symmetry.space_group_name_H-M   'P 1'
#
loop_
_entity.id
_entity.type
_entity.pdbx_description
1 polymer ?
#
loop_
_entity_poly.entity_id
_entity_poly.type
_entity_poly.pdbx_seq_one_letter_code
_entity_poly.pdbx_strand_id
1 'polypeptide(L)'
;MDLLDISFDLKQLQLLSLVSKVCTELENHLGCGDKDLAEFLIDLADGKSSREFLNAVSQEDPDFPTDLAVKLHQIIETMKPKDGPAAGAPAGRPDADARDKAPLASGGLNGRAAMDRDPESDRGRDR
;
A
#
# COMPACT_ATOMS: atom_id res chain seq x y z
N MET A 1 30.71 -23.31 7.64
CA MET A 1 29.98 -22.16 7.06
C MET A 1 31.03 -21.18 6.61
N ASP A 2 31.37 -21.25 5.33
CA ASP A 2 32.36 -20.39 4.70
C ASP A 2 31.71 -19.08 4.22
N LEU A 3 32.50 -18.03 3.98
CA LEU A 3 31.99 -16.71 3.59
C LEU A 3 31.16 -16.73 2.29
N LEU A 4 31.45 -17.67 1.38
CA LEU A 4 30.66 -17.90 0.17
C LEU A 4 29.23 -18.33 0.50
N ASP A 5 29.07 -19.22 1.47
CA ASP A 5 27.79 -19.80 1.91
C ASP A 5 26.87 -18.71 2.46
N ILE A 6 27.42 -17.84 3.32
CA ILE A 6 26.70 -16.69 3.90
C ILE A 6 26.23 -15.71 2.82
N SER A 7 27.08 -15.43 1.82
CA SER A 7 26.69 -14.52 0.73
C SER A 7 25.56 -15.07 -0.13
N PHE A 8 25.55 -16.38 -0.34
CA PHE A 8 24.50 -17.08 -1.09
C PHE A 8 23.19 -17.11 -0.30
N ASP A 9 23.24 -17.44 1.00
CA ASP A 9 22.08 -17.45 1.89
C ASP A 9 21.42 -16.07 1.99
N LEU A 10 22.23 -15.00 2.09
CA LEU A 10 21.73 -13.63 2.12
C LEU A 10 21.03 -13.23 0.82
N LYS A 11 21.57 -13.64 -0.34
CA LYS A 11 20.95 -13.39 -1.65
C LYS A 11 19.62 -14.14 -1.78
N GLN A 12 19.56 -15.39 -1.35
CA GLN A 12 18.32 -16.16 -1.33
C GLN A 12 17.26 -15.51 -0.42
N LEU A 13 17.66 -15.09 0.78
CA LEU A 13 16.72 -14.45 1.71
C LEU A 13 16.18 -13.13 1.15
N GLN A 14 17.03 -12.33 0.48
CA GLN A 14 16.58 -11.12 -0.20
C GLN A 14 15.58 -11.43 -1.32
N LEU A 15 15.84 -12.45 -2.14
CA LEU A 15 14.90 -12.87 -3.18
C LEU A 15 13.56 -13.30 -2.57
N LEU A 16 13.57 -14.13 -1.52
CA LEU A 16 12.36 -14.54 -0.81
C LEU A 16 11.60 -13.35 -0.23
N SER A 17 12.31 -12.37 0.34
CA SER A 17 11.69 -11.14 0.85
C SER A 17 11.08 -10.30 -0.26
N LEU A 18 11.71 -10.25 -1.44
CA LEU A 18 11.19 -9.54 -2.60
C LEU A 18 9.93 -10.25 -3.14
N VAL A 19 9.97 -11.57 -3.33
CA VAL A 19 8.81 -12.38 -3.76
C VAL A 19 7.64 -12.17 -2.81
N SER A 20 7.86 -12.30 -1.49
CA SER A 20 6.81 -12.09 -0.49
C SER A 20 6.24 -10.66 -0.53
N LYS A 21 7.08 -9.65 -0.76
CA LYS A 21 6.63 -8.26 -0.89
C LYS A 21 5.78 -8.03 -2.15
N VAL A 22 6.17 -8.62 -3.27
CA VAL A 22 5.40 -8.58 -4.53
C VAL A 22 4.06 -9.30 -4.36
N CYS A 23 4.04 -10.51 -3.78
CA CYS A 23 2.78 -11.22 -3.49
C CYS A 23 1.85 -10.39 -2.61
N THR A 24 2.37 -9.70 -1.58
CA THR A 24 1.57 -8.83 -0.73
C THR A 24 0.94 -7.68 -1.52
N GLU A 25 1.69 -7.12 -2.48
CA GLU A 25 1.20 -6.03 -3.32
C GLU A 25 0.14 -6.51 -4.32
N LEU A 26 0.31 -7.71 -4.89
CA LEU A 26 -0.70 -8.36 -5.73
C LEU A 26 -1.99 -8.63 -4.94
N GLU A 27 -1.89 -9.18 -3.72
CA GLU A 27 -3.04 -9.42 -2.84
C GLU A 27 -3.79 -8.11 -2.54
N ASN A 28 -3.07 -7.02 -2.23
CA ASN A 28 -3.68 -5.74 -1.90
C ASN A 28 -4.43 -5.07 -3.06
N HIS A 29 -4.02 -5.32 -4.30
CA HIS A 29 -4.56 -4.64 -5.48
C HIS A 29 -5.47 -5.53 -6.33
N LEU A 30 -5.24 -6.83 -6.35
CA LEU A 30 -5.95 -7.81 -7.18
C LEU A 30 -6.72 -8.85 -6.34
N GLY A 31 -6.48 -8.92 -5.02
CA GLY A 31 -7.07 -9.94 -4.15
C GLY A 31 -6.46 -11.33 -4.33
N CYS A 32 -5.26 -11.42 -4.93
CA CYS A 32 -4.51 -12.66 -5.05
C CYS A 32 -2.99 -12.50 -4.83
N GLY A 33 -2.46 -13.23 -3.86
CA GLY A 33 -1.02 -13.34 -3.58
C GLY A 33 -0.36 -14.47 -4.35
N ASP A 34 -0.43 -14.45 -5.68
CA ASP A 34 0.15 -15.50 -6.53
C ASP A 34 1.68 -15.44 -6.54
N LYS A 35 2.32 -16.53 -6.10
CA LYS A 35 3.78 -16.66 -6.02
C LYS A 35 4.42 -16.82 -7.40
N ASP A 36 3.81 -17.60 -8.28
CA ASP A 36 4.37 -17.89 -9.60
C ASP A 36 4.29 -16.64 -10.47
N LEU A 37 3.20 -15.87 -10.36
CA LEU A 37 3.09 -14.54 -10.98
C LEU A 37 4.12 -13.55 -10.41
N ALA A 38 4.33 -13.55 -9.09
CA ALA A 38 5.33 -12.68 -8.48
C ALA A 38 6.74 -12.96 -8.98
N GLU A 39 7.14 -14.24 -9.05
CA GLU A 39 8.44 -14.67 -9.60
C GLU A 39 8.56 -14.27 -11.07
N PHE A 40 7.53 -14.52 -11.88
CA PHE A 40 7.49 -14.08 -13.28
C PHE A 40 7.68 -12.58 -13.44
N LEU A 41 6.99 -11.75 -12.65
CA LEU A 41 7.11 -10.29 -12.73
C LEU A 41 8.49 -9.78 -12.30
N ILE A 42 9.12 -10.43 -11.31
CA ILE A 42 10.49 -10.12 -10.87
C ILE A 42 11.50 -10.40 -11.98
N ASP A 43 11.35 -11.54 -12.67
CA ASP A 43 12.18 -11.93 -13.81
C ASP A 43 11.90 -11.02 -15.01
N LEU A 44 10.63 -10.69 -15.25
CA LEU A 44 10.22 -9.79 -16.33
C LEU A 44 10.78 -8.38 -16.12
N ALA A 45 10.89 -7.89 -14.89
CA ALA A 45 11.50 -6.60 -14.61
C ALA A 45 13.04 -6.60 -14.74
N ASP A 46 13.69 -7.77 -14.86
CA ASP A 46 15.15 -7.82 -14.92
C ASP A 46 15.72 -7.15 -16.17
N GLY A 47 16.66 -6.22 -15.92
CA GLY A 47 17.29 -5.41 -16.95
C GLY A 47 16.38 -4.45 -17.72
N LYS A 48 15.10 -4.31 -17.34
CA LYS A 48 14.12 -3.47 -18.06
C LYS A 48 13.88 -2.16 -17.34
N SER A 49 13.82 -1.07 -18.10
CA SER A 49 13.29 0.20 -17.62
C SER A 49 11.80 0.08 -17.28
N SER A 50 11.29 1.00 -16.45
CA SER A 50 9.87 1.02 -16.08
C SER A 50 8.93 1.01 -17.30
N ARG A 51 9.29 1.74 -18.37
CA ARG A 51 8.51 1.76 -19.61
C ARG A 51 8.52 0.41 -20.35
N GLU A 52 9.66 -0.25 -20.40
CA GLU A 52 9.78 -1.57 -21.04
C GLU A 52 9.05 -2.64 -20.24
N PHE A 53 9.12 -2.59 -18.91
CA PHE A 53 8.37 -3.46 -18.03
C PHE A 53 6.85 -3.29 -18.23
N LEU A 54 6.36 -2.05 -18.20
CA LEU A 54 4.93 -1.76 -18.44
C LEU A 54 4.46 -2.29 -19.79
N ASN A 55 5.24 -2.05 -20.86
CA ASN A 55 4.89 -2.55 -22.19
C ASN A 55 4.88 -4.08 -22.23
N ALA A 56 5.81 -4.75 -21.55
CA ALA A 56 5.84 -6.21 -21.49
C ALA A 56 4.65 -6.77 -20.71
N VAL A 57 4.31 -6.17 -19.57
CA VAL A 57 3.12 -6.55 -18.78
C VAL A 57 1.85 -6.38 -19.61
N SER A 58 1.67 -5.24 -20.29
CA SER A 58 0.50 -5.01 -21.15
C SER A 58 0.42 -5.92 -22.37
N GLN A 59 1.52 -6.52 -22.81
CA GLN A 59 1.51 -7.52 -23.90
C GLN A 59 1.00 -8.89 -23.43
N GLU A 60 1.34 -9.27 -22.20
CA GLU A 60 0.86 -10.52 -21.59
C GLU A 60 -0.58 -10.37 -21.08
N ASP A 61 -0.88 -9.25 -20.43
CA ASP A 61 -2.20 -8.93 -19.89
C ASP A 61 -2.52 -7.42 -20.08
N PRO A 62 -3.34 -7.08 -21.09
CA PRO A 62 -3.76 -5.70 -21.35
C PRO A 62 -4.58 -5.07 -20.22
N ASP A 63 -5.24 -5.89 -19.40
CA ASP A 63 -6.11 -5.44 -18.31
C ASP A 63 -5.34 -5.32 -16.98
N PHE A 64 -4.04 -5.64 -16.97
CA PHE A 64 -3.21 -5.49 -15.78
C PHE A 64 -3.09 -4.01 -15.37
N PRO A 65 -3.35 -3.64 -14.09
CA PRO A 65 -3.35 -2.25 -13.68
C PRO A 65 -1.98 -1.58 -13.81
N THR A 66 -1.89 -0.53 -14.62
CA THR A 66 -0.65 0.23 -14.87
C THR A 66 -0.03 0.77 -13.59
N ASP A 67 -0.84 1.31 -12.67
CA ASP A 67 -0.35 1.86 -11.39
C ASP A 67 0.30 0.79 -10.51
N LEU A 68 -0.27 -0.42 -10.51
CA LEU A 68 0.31 -1.57 -9.82
C LEU A 68 1.62 -1.97 -10.48
N ALA A 69 1.67 -2.06 -11.80
CA ALA A 69 2.90 -2.42 -12.52
C ALA A 69 4.04 -1.42 -12.25
N VAL A 70 3.76 -0.11 -12.23
CA VAL A 70 4.76 0.90 -11.85
C VAL A 70 5.29 0.66 -10.43
N LYS A 71 4.38 0.41 -9.48
CA LYS A 71 4.73 0.17 -8.08
C LYS A 71 5.56 -1.10 -7.90
N LEU A 72 5.19 -2.18 -8.58
CA LEU A 72 5.92 -3.45 -8.57
C LEU A 72 7.33 -3.26 -9.13
N HIS A 73 7.47 -2.55 -10.25
CA HIS A 73 8.79 -2.24 -10.83
C HIS A 73 9.69 -1.48 -9.84
N GLN A 74 9.15 -0.47 -9.15
CA GLN A 74 9.88 0.26 -8.10
C GLN A 74 10.31 -0.63 -6.92
N ILE A 75 9.42 -1.52 -6.45
CA ILE A 75 9.73 -2.48 -5.38
C ILE A 75 10.89 -3.39 -5.82
N ILE A 76 10.81 -3.92 -7.04
CA ILE A 76 11.81 -4.82 -7.61
C ILE A 76 13.18 -4.13 -7.74
N GLU A 77 13.23 -2.91 -8.29
CA GLU A 77 14.49 -2.15 -8.40
C GLU A 77 15.10 -1.78 -7.04
N THR A 78 14.25 -1.57 -6.03
CA THR A 78 14.69 -1.20 -4.68
C THR A 78 15.25 -2.40 -3.90
N MET A 79 14.63 -3.57 -4.04
CA MET A 79 14.96 -4.75 -3.23
C MET A 79 15.84 -5.77 -3.94
N LYS A 80 16.11 -5.62 -5.26
CA LYS A 80 16.99 -6.53 -5.98
C LYS A 80 18.40 -6.57 -5.35
N PRO A 81 19.02 -7.76 -5.22
CA PRO A 81 20.38 -7.89 -4.72
C PRO A 81 21.34 -7.15 -5.67
N LYS A 82 21.88 -6.02 -5.21
CA LYS A 82 22.95 -5.31 -5.93
C LYS A 82 24.27 -5.96 -5.54
N ASP A 83 25.09 -6.36 -6.52
CA ASP A 83 26.45 -6.91 -6.31
C ASP A 83 27.48 -5.87 -5.80
N GLY A 84 27.02 -4.79 -5.16
CA GLY A 84 27.87 -3.78 -4.53
C GLY A 84 27.94 -3.98 -3.02
N PRO A 85 29.02 -3.53 -2.34
CA PRO A 85 29.03 -3.45 -0.88
C PRO A 85 27.82 -2.64 -0.44
N ALA A 86 27.06 -3.20 0.52
CA ALA A 86 25.79 -2.66 0.99
C ALA A 86 25.93 -1.20 1.47
N ALA A 87 25.78 -0.26 0.53
CA ALA A 87 25.67 1.14 0.82
C ALA A 87 24.24 1.40 1.30
N GLY A 88 24.08 1.32 2.62
CA GLY A 88 23.10 2.05 3.42
C GLY A 88 21.65 1.95 2.97
N ALA A 89 20.85 1.18 3.71
CA ALA A 89 19.43 1.45 3.79
C ALA A 89 19.20 2.88 4.31
N PRO A 90 18.48 3.76 3.60
CA PRO A 90 17.77 4.82 4.29
C PRO A 90 16.59 4.15 5.01
N ALA A 91 16.76 3.91 6.31
CA ALA A 91 15.64 3.78 7.23
C ALA A 91 14.93 5.14 7.27
N GLY A 92 14.07 5.38 6.28
CA GLY A 92 13.30 6.60 6.12
C GLY A 92 11.82 6.29 6.17
N ARG A 93 11.27 6.23 7.39
CA ARG A 93 9.92 6.73 7.65
C ARG A 93 9.97 7.55 8.94
N PRO A 94 10.08 8.88 8.87
CA PRO A 94 9.51 9.73 9.88
C PRO A 94 8.07 10.10 9.48
N ASP A 95 7.24 10.16 10.53
CA ASP A 95 5.99 10.91 10.66
C ASP A 95 4.68 10.36 10.07
N ALA A 96 3.87 9.81 10.98
CA ALA A 96 2.46 10.20 11.08
C ALA A 96 2.19 10.66 12.52
N ASP A 97 2.54 11.91 12.79
CA ASP A 97 2.08 12.66 13.94
C ASP A 97 0.67 13.18 13.62
N ALA A 98 -0.35 12.62 14.27
CA ALA A 98 -1.70 13.16 14.29
C ALA A 98 -2.30 13.05 15.70
N ARG A 99 -1.78 13.91 16.58
CA ARG A 99 -2.50 14.74 17.56
C ARG A 99 -3.64 14.08 18.36
N ASP A 100 -3.40 13.88 19.66
CA ASP A 100 -4.47 14.05 20.64
C ASP A 100 -3.93 14.38 22.05
N LYS A 101 -3.72 15.68 22.32
CA LYS A 101 -3.71 16.26 23.69
C LYS A 101 -4.10 17.74 23.64
N ALA A 102 -5.32 18.06 24.06
CA ALA A 102 -5.63 19.02 25.13
C ALA A 102 -7.15 19.27 25.25
N PRO A 103 -7.73 19.31 26.47
CA PRO A 103 -9.11 19.75 26.67
C PRO A 103 -9.16 21.29 26.64
N LEU A 104 -9.92 21.85 25.70
CA LEU A 104 -10.26 23.27 25.66
C LEU A 104 -11.54 23.49 26.48
N ALA A 105 -11.38 24.05 27.68
CA ALA A 105 -12.46 24.72 28.39
C ALA A 105 -12.40 26.22 28.10
N SER A 106 -13.42 26.76 27.43
CA SER A 106 -13.93 28.11 27.67
C SER A 106 -15.24 28.30 26.90
N GLY A 107 -16.18 28.97 27.57
CA GLY A 107 -17.60 28.93 27.28
C GLY A 107 -18.07 29.63 26.01
N GLY A 108 -19.30 29.27 25.62
CA GLY A 108 -20.08 29.94 24.60
C GLY A 108 -21.55 29.56 24.80
N LEU A 109 -22.24 30.31 25.65
CA LEU A 109 -23.69 30.33 25.71
C LEU A 109 -24.20 30.98 24.42
N ASN A 110 -25.09 30.30 23.68
CA ASN A 110 -26.31 30.86 23.05
C ASN A 110 -26.80 30.00 21.88
N GLY A 111 -28.10 29.69 21.90
CA GLY A 111 -28.90 29.67 20.67
C GLY A 111 -29.54 28.33 20.25
N ARG A 112 -30.67 28.00 20.87
CA ARG A 112 -31.94 27.59 20.24
C ARG A 112 -31.89 26.64 19.03
N ALA A 113 -32.25 25.38 19.26
CA ALA A 113 -33.17 24.61 18.39
C ALA A 113 -33.54 23.27 19.07
N ALA A 114 -34.60 23.27 19.88
CA ALA A 114 -35.34 22.03 20.17
C ALA A 114 -36.62 22.11 19.34
N MET A 115 -36.58 21.45 18.19
CA MET A 115 -37.71 21.31 17.28
C MET A 115 -38.37 19.97 17.62
N ASP A 116 -39.13 19.92 18.71
CA ASP A 116 -39.88 18.72 19.12
C ASP A 116 -41.18 19.13 19.83
N ARG A 117 -42.27 19.18 19.05
CA ARG A 117 -43.48 18.40 19.33
C ARG A 117 -44.59 18.69 18.31
N ASP A 118 -45.22 17.61 17.89
CA ASP A 118 -46.29 17.50 16.92
C ASP A 118 -47.48 18.44 17.13
N PRO A 119 -48.13 18.90 16.04
CA PRO A 119 -49.37 19.66 16.12
C PRO A 119 -50.56 18.71 16.39
N GLU A 120 -51.01 18.66 17.64
CA GLU A 120 -52.32 18.11 17.99
C GLU A 120 -53.41 19.05 17.44
N SER A 121 -53.79 18.83 16.19
CA SER A 121 -54.97 19.42 15.55
C SER A 121 -56.08 18.38 15.55
N ASP A 122 -56.87 18.34 16.62
CA ASP A 122 -58.24 17.82 16.50
C ASP A 122 -59.24 18.94 16.76
N ARG A 123 -59.96 19.28 15.68
CA ARG A 123 -60.94 20.34 15.62
C ARG A 123 -62.30 19.75 15.95
N GLY A 124 -62.73 19.96 17.19
CA GLY A 124 -64.06 20.50 17.51
C GLY A 124 -65.32 19.64 17.30
N ARG A 125 -66.41 20.24 17.81
CA ARG A 125 -67.82 19.81 17.82
C ARG A 125 -68.14 18.70 18.83
N ASP A 126 -69.22 18.71 19.60
CA ASP A 126 -70.53 19.33 19.41
C ASP A 126 -71.29 19.29 20.75
N ARG A 127 -72.18 20.28 20.95
CA ARG A 127 -73.31 20.39 21.89
C ARG A 127 -73.08 20.76 23.36
#